data_AF-B3M9I9-F1
#
_entry.id   AF-B3M9I9-F1
#
_cell.length_a   1.000
_cell.length_b   1.000
_cell.length_c   1.000
_cell.angle_alpha   90.00
_cell.angle_beta   90.00
_cell.angle_gamma   90.00
#
_symmetry.space_group_name_H-M   'P 1'
#
loop_
_entity.id
_entity.type
_entity.pdbx_description
1 polymer ?
#
loop_
_entity_poly.entity_id
_entity_poly.type
_entity_poly.pdbx_seq_one_letter_code
_entity_poly.pdbx_strand_id
1 'polypeptide(L)'
;MCLLQQKSVSQGKSGQEQSPGQGLENSPPRSPTAAYAMFMHREELRRRKVHSSRASVTKIHLTSELIARTKQNIRQCSFEDLEILARETLFKKSLQRHLHYRRMQMQQWMMNKKKALPKDKK
;
A
#
# COMPACT_ATOMS: atom_id res chain seq x y z
N MET A 1 1.08 -19.27 25.46
CA MET A 1 2.16 -20.27 25.33
C MET A 1 1.81 -21.14 24.12
N CYS A 2 2.34 -20.84 22.94
CA CYS A 2 2.05 -21.60 21.72
C CYS A 2 3.28 -22.44 21.37
N LEU A 3 3.15 -23.77 21.44
CA LEU A 3 4.22 -24.72 21.16
C LEU A 3 4.26 -25.01 19.65
N LEU A 4 5.31 -24.55 18.97
CA LEU A 4 5.59 -24.99 17.59
C LEU A 4 6.34 -26.32 17.65
N GLN A 5 5.70 -27.35 17.12
CA GLN A 5 6.28 -28.66 16.91
C GLN A 5 7.17 -28.62 15.66
N GLN A 6 8.48 -28.82 15.85
CA GLN A 6 9.44 -28.93 14.75
C GLN A 6 9.27 -30.29 14.07
N LYS A 7 8.87 -30.27 12.79
CA LYS A 7 8.94 -31.43 11.91
C LYS A 7 10.23 -31.34 11.11
N SER A 8 11.15 -32.25 11.37
CA SER A 8 12.39 -32.45 10.63
C SER A 8 12.07 -32.93 9.20
N VAL A 9 12.66 -32.26 8.21
CA VAL A 9 12.68 -32.72 6.81
C VAL A 9 14.10 -33.14 6.49
N SER A 10 14.22 -34.42 6.18
CA SER A 10 15.44 -35.16 5.86
C SER A 10 16.14 -34.60 4.63
N GLN A 11 17.47 -34.51 4.71
CA GLN A 11 18.36 -34.23 3.59
C GLN A 11 18.33 -35.37 2.57
N GLY A 12 17.93 -35.06 1.33
CA GLY A 12 18.13 -35.90 0.16
C GLY A 12 19.36 -35.42 -0.63
N LYS A 13 20.44 -36.21 -0.59
CA LYS A 13 21.59 -36.13 -1.50
C LYS A 13 21.15 -36.48 -2.93
N SER A 14 21.56 -35.69 -3.92
CA SER A 14 22.01 -36.22 -5.21
C SER A 14 22.97 -35.22 -5.84
N GLY A 15 24.21 -35.66 -6.05
CA GLY A 15 25.13 -35.01 -6.96
C GLY A 15 24.93 -35.58 -8.35
N GLN A 16 25.09 -34.75 -9.37
CA GLN A 16 25.50 -35.14 -10.72
C GLN A 16 25.99 -33.89 -11.47
N GLU A 17 27.29 -33.88 -11.77
CA GLU A 17 27.85 -33.07 -12.86
C GLU A 17 27.47 -33.73 -14.20
N GLN A 18 27.03 -32.94 -15.19
CA GLN A 18 27.43 -33.06 -16.61
C GLN A 18 26.85 -31.93 -17.49
N SER A 19 27.78 -31.25 -18.17
CA SER A 19 27.85 -30.48 -19.43
C SER A 19 26.64 -30.10 -20.33
N PRO A 20 26.82 -29.10 -21.24
CA PRO A 20 25.74 -28.35 -21.87
C PRO A 20 25.27 -28.97 -23.20
N GLY A 21 23.95 -29.06 -23.39
CA GLY A 21 23.32 -29.50 -24.64
C GLY A 21 21.95 -28.84 -24.80
N GLN A 22 21.71 -28.29 -25.99
CA GLN A 22 20.55 -27.49 -26.37
C GLN A 22 19.24 -28.30 -26.36
N GLY A 23 18.15 -27.67 -25.92
CA GLY A 23 16.79 -28.20 -26.01
C GLY A 23 15.76 -27.12 -25.69
N LEU A 24 15.22 -26.49 -26.73
CA LEU A 24 14.15 -25.50 -26.64
C LEU A 24 12.81 -26.25 -26.77
N GLU A 25 12.26 -26.79 -25.67
CA GLU A 25 10.87 -27.28 -25.68
C GLU A 25 10.20 -27.21 -24.30
N ASN A 26 9.07 -26.51 -24.26
CA ASN A 26 7.88 -26.75 -23.45
C ASN A 26 8.05 -27.13 -21.97
N SER A 27 8.77 -26.31 -21.19
CA SER A 27 8.59 -26.30 -19.73
C SER A 27 7.29 -25.56 -19.36
N PRO A 28 6.44 -26.07 -18.44
CA PRO A 28 5.35 -25.29 -17.87
C PRO A 28 5.90 -23.96 -17.34
N PRO A 29 5.14 -22.83 -17.39
CA PRO A 29 5.67 -21.52 -17.05
C PRO A 29 6.35 -21.61 -15.69
N ARG A 30 7.69 -21.49 -15.70
CA ARG A 30 8.51 -21.67 -14.50
C ARG A 30 7.93 -20.75 -13.44
N SER A 31 7.39 -21.32 -12.36
CA SER A 31 6.79 -20.53 -11.29
C SER A 31 7.76 -19.42 -10.92
N PRO A 32 7.30 -18.16 -10.82
CA PRO A 32 8.19 -17.04 -10.62
C PRO A 32 9.14 -17.33 -9.47
N THR A 33 10.45 -17.12 -9.70
CA THR A 33 11.48 -17.29 -8.67
C THR A 33 11.01 -16.61 -7.38
N ALA A 34 11.21 -17.24 -6.22
CA ALA A 34 10.72 -16.70 -4.93
C ALA A 34 11.07 -15.22 -4.73
N ALA A 35 12.28 -14.80 -5.15
CA ALA A 35 12.70 -13.40 -5.14
C ALA A 35 11.81 -12.48 -5.99
N TYR A 36 11.41 -12.93 -7.18
CA TYR A 36 10.53 -12.18 -8.08
C TYR A 36 9.11 -12.11 -7.54
N ALA A 37 8.58 -13.20 -6.98
CA ALA A 37 7.27 -13.19 -6.33
C ALA A 37 7.23 -12.21 -5.14
N MET A 38 8.28 -12.19 -4.31
CA MET A 38 8.42 -11.21 -3.22
C MET A 38 8.54 -9.78 -3.74
N PHE A 39 9.29 -9.55 -4.82
CA PHE A 39 9.39 -8.25 -5.46
C PHE A 39 8.02 -7.74 -5.94
N MET A 40 7.28 -8.56 -6.70
CA MET A 40 5.94 -8.21 -7.21
C MET A 40 4.96 -7.92 -6.08
N HIS A 41 5.00 -8.71 -4.99
CA HIS A 41 4.19 -8.43 -3.81
C HIS A 41 4.49 -7.04 -3.21
N ARG A 42 5.77 -6.69 -3.08
CA ARG A 42 6.20 -5.36 -2.57
C ARG A 42 5.80 -4.22 -3.50
N GLU A 43 5.88 -4.42 -4.81
CA GLU A 43 5.39 -3.46 -5.82
C GLU A 43 3.88 -3.24 -5.68
N GLU A 44 3.11 -4.32 -5.58
CA GLU A 44 1.66 -4.27 -5.45
C GLU A 44 1.23 -3.55 -4.16
N LEU A 45 1.90 -3.84 -3.03
CA LEU A 45 1.68 -3.11 -1.78
C LEU A 45 1.99 -1.60 -1.92
N ARG A 46 3.01 -1.24 -2.71
CA ARG A 46 3.35 0.16 -2.96
C ARG A 46 2.30 0.87 -3.81
N ARG A 47 1.84 0.23 -4.89
CA ARG A 47 0.79 0.75 -5.77
C ARG A 47 -0.49 1.05 -5.00
N ARG A 48 -0.99 0.08 -4.22
CA ARG A 48 -2.20 0.26 -3.38
C ARG A 48 -2.10 1.45 -2.44
N LYS A 49 -0.94 1.66 -1.82
CA LYS A 49 -0.66 2.80 -0.94
C LYS A 49 -0.70 4.14 -1.66
N VAL A 50 -0.21 4.23 -2.90
CA VAL A 50 -0.25 5.47 -3.70
C VAL A 50 -1.67 5.74 -4.19
N HIS A 51 -2.36 4.73 -4.72
CA HIS A 51 -3.75 4.84 -5.16
C HIS A 51 -4.69 5.22 -4.02
N SER A 52 -4.50 4.66 -2.82
CA SER A 52 -5.27 5.03 -1.62
C SER A 52 -5.14 6.51 -1.28
N SER A 53 -3.94 7.10 -1.41
CA SER A 53 -3.75 8.54 -1.17
C SER A 53 -4.49 9.39 -2.20
N ARG A 54 -4.36 9.04 -3.48
CA ARG A 54 -4.97 9.77 -4.60
C ARG A 54 -6.50 9.68 -4.51
N ALA A 55 -7.03 8.49 -4.24
CA ALA A 55 -8.45 8.28 -4.00
C ALA A 55 -8.96 9.12 -2.83
N SER A 56 -8.22 9.22 -1.73
CA SER A 56 -8.58 10.09 -0.60
C SER A 56 -8.62 11.57 -0.97
N VAL A 57 -7.69 12.05 -1.80
CA VAL A 57 -7.72 13.44 -2.31
C VAL A 57 -8.96 13.68 -3.16
N THR A 58 -9.26 12.78 -4.10
CA THR A 58 -10.47 12.87 -4.92
C THR A 58 -11.74 12.83 -4.06
N LYS A 59 -11.80 11.94 -3.05
CA LYS A 59 -12.91 11.89 -2.09
C LYS A 59 -13.10 13.23 -1.37
N ILE A 60 -12.02 13.85 -0.88
CA ILE A 60 -12.11 15.19 -0.26
C ILE A 60 -12.68 16.23 -1.23
N HIS A 61 -12.22 16.22 -2.49
CA HIS A 61 -12.72 17.16 -3.50
C HIS A 61 -14.21 16.97 -3.75
N LEU A 62 -14.63 15.74 -4.08
CA LEU A 62 -16.05 15.42 -4.34
C LEU A 62 -16.93 15.72 -3.13
N THR A 63 -16.51 15.36 -1.92
CA THR A 63 -17.25 15.68 -0.68
C THR A 63 -17.32 17.19 -0.45
N SER A 64 -16.29 17.97 -0.82
CA SER A 64 -16.32 19.43 -0.70
C SER A 64 -17.33 20.05 -1.64
N GLU A 65 -17.39 19.58 -2.88
CA GLU A 65 -18.38 20.01 -3.88
C GLU A 65 -19.81 19.68 -3.42
N LEU A 66 -20.02 18.45 -2.92
CA LEU A 66 -21.31 18.03 -2.38
C LEU A 66 -21.76 18.95 -1.24
N ILE A 67 -20.90 19.18 -0.25
CA ILE A 67 -21.19 20.11 0.86
C ILE A 67 -21.51 21.51 0.34
N ALA A 68 -20.76 22.02 -0.64
CA ALA A 68 -20.97 23.36 -1.18
C ALA A 68 -22.35 23.48 -1.85
N ARG A 69 -22.74 22.49 -2.66
CA ARG A 69 -24.05 22.43 -3.32
C ARG A 69 -25.19 22.35 -2.31
N THR A 70 -25.07 21.48 -1.30
CA THR A 70 -26.12 21.36 -0.27
C THR A 70 -26.24 22.66 0.54
N LYS A 71 -25.11 23.32 0.86
CA LYS A 71 -25.14 24.63 1.54
C LYS A 71 -25.75 25.75 0.69
N GLN A 72 -25.60 25.72 -0.63
CA GLN A 72 -26.23 26.72 -1.52
C GLN A 72 -27.77 26.64 -1.44
N ASN A 73 -28.30 25.44 -1.21
CA ASN A 73 -29.73 25.18 -1.08
C ASN A 73 -30.20 25.11 0.38
N ILE A 74 -29.47 25.70 1.34
CA ILE A 74 -29.76 25.58 2.78
C ILE A 74 -31.20 26.00 3.16
N ARG A 75 -31.81 26.92 2.40
CA ARG A 75 -33.20 27.37 2.64
C ARG A 75 -34.25 26.33 2.26
N GLN A 76 -33.89 25.35 1.43
CA GLN A 76 -34.74 24.25 0.98
C GLN A 76 -34.16 22.89 1.41
N CYS A 77 -33.18 22.89 2.31
CA CYS A 77 -32.52 21.68 2.79
C CYS A 77 -33.54 20.80 3.53
N SER A 78 -33.67 19.55 3.11
CA SER A 78 -34.40 18.56 3.89
C SER A 78 -33.63 18.18 5.15
N PHE A 79 -34.29 17.52 6.09
CA PHE A 79 -33.60 16.95 7.26
C PHE A 79 -32.53 15.92 6.85
N GLU A 80 -32.80 15.13 5.81
CA GLU A 80 -31.83 14.17 5.27
C GLU A 80 -30.57 14.88 4.72
N ASP A 81 -30.74 16.00 4.01
CA ASP A 81 -29.62 16.79 3.52
C ASP A 81 -28.74 17.36 4.65
N LEU A 82 -29.35 17.71 5.80
CA LEU A 82 -28.64 18.14 7.00
C LEU A 82 -27.82 17.01 7.62
N GLU A 83 -28.37 15.79 7.68
CA GLU A 83 -27.64 14.60 8.13
C GLU A 83 -26.46 14.26 7.20
N ILE A 84 -26.68 14.32 5.89
CA ILE A 84 -25.66 14.17 4.86
C ILE A 84 -24.57 15.24 5.06
N LEU A 85 -24.93 16.51 5.23
CA LEU A 85 -23.96 17.57 5.48
C LEU A 85 -23.10 17.31 6.72
N ALA A 86 -23.71 16.86 7.81
CA ALA A 86 -23.01 16.58 9.06
C ALA A 86 -22.01 15.42 8.89
N ARG A 87 -22.47 14.30 8.33
CA ARG A 87 -21.67 13.10 8.07
C ARG A 87 -20.50 13.41 7.14
N GLU A 88 -20.73 14.19 6.09
CA GLU A 88 -19.77 14.45 5.03
C GLU A 88 -18.70 15.44 5.52
N THR A 89 -19.12 16.38 6.36
CA THR A 89 -18.21 17.31 7.04
C THR A 89 -17.26 16.56 7.98
N LEU A 90 -17.78 15.62 8.78
CA LEU A 90 -16.96 14.78 9.66
C LEU A 90 -16.01 13.89 8.85
N PHE A 91 -16.53 13.25 7.80
CA PHE A 91 -15.73 12.41 6.92
C PHE A 91 -14.56 13.18 6.29
N LYS A 92 -14.83 14.37 5.72
CA LYS A 92 -13.80 15.24 5.15
C LYS A 92 -12.69 15.56 6.15
N LYS A 93 -13.06 15.98 7.37
CA LYS A 93 -12.10 16.29 8.46
C LYS A 93 -11.25 15.08 8.82
N SER A 94 -11.87 13.91 8.97
CA SER A 94 -11.18 12.65 9.27
C SER A 94 -10.18 12.29 8.18
N LEU A 95 -10.58 12.39 6.91
CA LEU A 95 -9.73 12.04 5.77
C LEU A 95 -8.55 13.00 5.61
N GLN A 96 -8.77 14.30 5.82
CA GLN A 96 -7.69 15.30 5.84
C GLN A 96 -6.67 15.01 6.95
N ARG A 97 -7.15 14.70 8.16
CA ARG A 97 -6.30 14.32 9.30
C ARG A 97 -5.47 13.08 9.00
N HIS A 98 -6.09 12.04 8.42
CA HIS A 98 -5.40 10.82 8.03
C HIS A 98 -4.27 11.10 7.02
N LEU A 99 -4.53 11.89 5.99
CA LEU A 99 -3.51 12.27 5.01
C LEU A 99 -2.39 13.11 5.62
N HIS A 100 -2.71 14.02 6.55
CA HIS A 100 -1.74 14.84 7.25
C HIS A 100 -0.74 13.99 8.04
N TYR A 101 -1.23 13.10 8.92
CA TYR A 101 -0.35 12.23 9.71
C TYR A 101 0.46 11.27 8.84
N ARG A 102 -0.14 10.77 7.76
CA ARG A 102 0.58 9.93 6.80
C ARG A 102 1.73 10.68 6.14
N ARG A 103 1.52 11.95 5.76
CA ARG A 103 2.59 12.81 5.21
C ARG A 103 3.70 13.03 6.24
N MET A 104 3.36 13.33 7.49
CA MET A 104 4.33 13.48 8.57
C MET A 104 5.16 12.21 8.79
N GLN A 105 4.51 11.04 8.84
CA GLN A 105 5.19 9.75 9.01
C GLN A 105 6.18 9.48 7.86
N MET A 106 5.78 9.78 6.62
CA MET A 106 6.67 9.64 5.46
C MET A 106 7.86 10.60 5.54
N GLN A 107 7.64 11.85 5.94
CA GLN A 107 8.72 12.83 6.12
C GLN A 107 9.70 12.38 7.20
N GLN A 108 9.19 11.92 8.34
CA GLN A 108 10.01 11.40 9.44
C GLN A 108 10.83 10.18 8.99
N TRP A 109 10.23 9.24 8.26
CA TRP A 109 10.94 8.10 7.69
C TRP A 109 12.07 8.52 6.75
N MET A 110 11.83 9.49 5.87
CA MET A 110 12.84 10.03 4.96
C MET A 110 14.01 10.68 5.71
N MET A 111 13.73 11.43 6.78
CA MET A 111 14.78 12.05 7.61
C MET A 111 15.61 11.00 8.35
N ASN A 112 14.97 9.98 8.92
CA ASN A 112 15.67 8.89 9.59
C ASN A 112 16.56 8.09 8.62
N LYS A 113 16.07 7.85 7.40
CA LYS A 113 16.84 7.19 6.35
C LYS A 113 18.08 8.01 5.93
N LYS A 114 17.95 9.34 5.82
CA LYS A 114 19.09 10.24 5.53
C LYS A 114 20.15 10.23 6.62
N LYS A 115 19.75 10.14 7.90
CA LYS A 115 20.67 10.07 9.04
C LYS A 115 21.40 8.73 9.14
N ALA A 116 20.79 7.64 8.65
CA ALA A 116 21.36 6.31 8.67
C ALA A 116 22.36 6.03 7.52
N LEU A 117 22.51 6.94 6.56
CA LEU A 117 23.55 6.85 5.54
C LEU A 117 24.89 7.29 6.15
N PRO A 118 25.95 6.44 6.11
CA PRO A 118 27.26 6.83 6.60
C PRO A 118 27.75 8.03 5.78
N LYS A 119 28.19 9.09 6.47
CA LYS A 119 28.98 10.14 5.82
C LYS A 119 30.33 9.52 5.53
N ASP A 120 30.59 9.15 4.28
CA ASP A 120 31.90 8.72 3.84
C ASP A 120 32.92 9.78 4.27
N LYS A 121 33.79 9.39 5.22
CA LYS A 121 34.88 10.23 5.72
C LYS A 121 35.93 10.29 4.62
N LYS A 122 36.19 11.51 4.14
CA LYS A 122 37.28 11.84 3.24
C LYS A 122 38.56 12.08 4.06
#